data_AF-A0A3S2B5D9-F1
#
_entry.id   AF-A0A3S2B5D9-F1
#
_cell.length_a   1.000
_cell.length_b   1.000
_cell.length_c   1.000
_cell.angle_alpha   90.00
_cell.angle_beta   90.00
_cell.angle_gamma   90.00
#
_symmetry.space_group_name_H-M   'P 1'
#
loop_
_entity.id
_entity.type
_entity.pdbx_description
1 polymer ?
#
loop_
_entity_poly.entity_id
_entity_poly.type
_entity_poly.pdbx_seq_one_letter_code
_entity_poly.pdbx_strand_id
1 'polypeptide(L)'
;GGAVIPLISTAGSGVQLKTIETFELGLPSVATSRSLRGIDHRPSNCVVTDDPVAFARALEAAAADIRDVDGSAFRGSQVKALDAAIRLGLEKLAPLRQEAFA
;
A
#
# COMPACT_ATOMS: atom_id res chain seq x y z
N GLY A 1 18.69 10.85 -2.62
CA GLY A 1 18.39 9.88 -1.54
C GLY A 1 17.31 10.49 -0.69
N GLY A 2 16.10 9.95 -0.79
CA GLY A 2 14.93 10.46 -0.07
C GLY A 2 14.83 9.85 1.32
N ALA A 3 14.37 10.64 2.28
CA ALA A 3 14.22 10.24 3.68
C ALA A 3 13.39 8.95 3.83
N VAL A 4 13.70 8.16 4.86
CA VAL A 4 12.83 7.06 5.31
C VAL A 4 11.47 7.61 5.69
N ILE A 5 10.42 6.98 5.19
CA ILE A 5 9.06 7.46 5.40
C ILE A 5 8.39 6.75 6.59
N PRO A 6 8.06 7.44 7.69
CA PRO A 6 7.25 6.86 8.75
C PRO A 6 5.78 6.84 8.33
N LEU A 7 5.17 5.66 8.28
CA LEU A 7 3.77 5.44 7.95
C LEU A 7 3.01 5.04 9.22
N ILE A 8 2.42 6.03 9.90
CA ILE A 8 1.82 5.84 11.23
C ILE A 8 0.31 6.07 11.17
N SER A 9 -0.44 5.12 11.70
CA SER A 9 -1.88 5.25 11.91
C SER A 9 -2.31 4.47 13.14
N THR A 10 -3.13 5.12 13.97
CA THR A 10 -3.77 4.52 15.16
C THR A 10 -5.25 4.19 14.92
N ALA A 11 -5.89 4.79 13.92
CA ALA A 11 -7.30 4.60 13.58
C ALA A 11 -7.60 4.88 12.09
N GLY A 12 -8.85 4.64 11.68
CA GLY A 12 -9.36 4.87 10.32
C GLY A 12 -9.56 3.58 9.51
N SER A 13 -10.40 3.66 8.49
CA SER A 13 -10.75 2.55 7.59
C SER A 13 -10.20 2.68 6.18
N GLY A 14 -9.81 3.89 5.76
CA GLY A 14 -9.25 4.14 4.43
C GLY A 14 -7.79 3.72 4.26
N VAL A 15 -7.41 3.56 2.99
CA VAL A 15 -6.01 3.43 2.55
C VAL A 15 -5.37 4.82 2.55
N GLN A 16 -4.16 4.94 3.09
CA GLN A 16 -3.47 6.23 3.15
C GLN A 16 -2.72 6.53 1.85
N LEU A 17 -2.96 7.70 1.26
CA LEU A 17 -2.23 8.14 0.06
C LEU A 17 -0.71 8.16 0.28
N LYS A 18 -0.26 8.57 1.48
CA LYS A 18 1.15 8.56 1.85
C LYS A 18 1.78 7.17 1.71
N THR A 19 1.04 6.12 2.03
CA THR A 19 1.53 4.73 1.91
C THR A 19 1.65 4.34 0.43
N ILE A 20 0.63 4.65 -0.38
CA ILE A 20 0.63 4.38 -1.82
C ILE A 20 1.81 5.09 -2.49
N GLU A 21 1.96 6.40 -2.28
CA GLU A 21 3.02 7.21 -2.89
C GLU A 21 4.42 6.72 -2.47
N THR A 22 4.60 6.39 -1.18
CA THR A 22 5.86 5.83 -0.67
C THR A 22 6.25 4.56 -1.43
N PHE A 23 5.29 3.66 -1.66
CA PHE A 23 5.54 2.38 -2.32
C PHE A 23 5.70 2.52 -3.84
N GLU A 24 4.94 3.41 -4.48
CA GLU A 24 5.09 3.70 -5.92
C GLU A 24 6.44 4.36 -6.25
N LEU A 25 6.97 5.18 -5.34
CA LEU A 25 8.31 5.77 -5.44
C LEU A 25 9.41 4.82 -4.97
N GLY A 26 9.07 3.66 -4.41
CA GLY A 26 10.04 2.68 -3.93
C GLY A 26 10.82 3.10 -2.69
N LEU A 27 10.34 4.09 -1.95
CA LEU A 27 11.06 4.67 -0.81
C LEU A 27 11.04 3.74 0.42
N PRO A 28 12.14 3.67 1.19
CA PRO A 28 12.18 2.88 2.42
C PRO A 28 11.21 3.45 3.46
N SER A 29 10.58 2.57 4.23
CA SER A 29 9.57 2.98 5.21
C SER A 29 9.50 2.08 6.42
N VAL A 30 8.95 2.64 7.51
CA VAL A 30 8.54 1.89 8.69
C VAL A 30 7.06 2.19 8.92
N ALA A 31 6.25 1.14 9.03
CA ALA A 31 4.80 1.25 9.08
C ALA A 31 4.21 0.57 10.32
N THR A 32 3.17 1.17 10.90
CA THR A 32 2.26 0.42 11.78
C THR A 32 1.42 -0.52 10.91
N SER A 33 0.95 -1.65 11.46
CA SER A 33 0.09 -2.59 10.73
C SER A 33 -1.15 -1.90 10.17
N ARG A 34 -1.70 -0.98 10.97
CA ARG A 34 -2.81 -0.09 10.63
C ARG A 34 -2.50 0.80 9.41
N SER A 35 -1.26 1.22 9.17
CA SER A 35 -0.98 2.03 7.99
C SER A 35 -1.07 1.28 6.67
N LEU A 36 -1.01 -0.06 6.70
CA LEU A 36 -1.00 -0.91 5.51
C LEU A 36 -2.37 -1.54 5.19
N ARG A 37 -3.44 -1.08 5.81
CA ARG A 37 -4.80 -1.55 5.49
C ARG A 37 -5.09 -1.35 4.01
N GLY A 38 -5.66 -2.37 3.37
CA GLY A 38 -6.00 -2.35 1.95
C GLY A 38 -4.78 -2.36 1.01
N ILE A 39 -3.60 -2.71 1.54
CA ILE A 39 -2.40 -2.94 0.73
C ILE A 39 -2.07 -4.43 0.73
N ASP A 40 -2.25 -5.07 -0.43
CA ASP A 40 -2.04 -6.52 -0.57
C ASP A 40 -0.57 -6.89 -0.78
N HIS A 41 0.19 -6.04 -1.49
CA HIS A 41 1.60 -6.27 -1.77
C HIS A 41 2.47 -5.18 -1.16
N ARG A 42 3.44 -5.57 -0.34
CA ARG A 42 4.34 -4.65 0.36
C ARG A 42 5.76 -4.75 -0.21
N PRO A 43 6.41 -3.62 -0.53
CA PRO A 43 7.82 -3.62 -0.91
C PRO A 43 8.75 -4.18 0.17
N SER A 44 9.87 -4.79 -0.22
CA SER A 44 10.81 -5.44 0.71
C SER A 44 11.51 -4.47 1.67
N ASN A 45 11.55 -3.18 1.34
CA ASN A 45 12.15 -2.11 2.15
C ASN A 45 11.14 -1.41 3.09
N CYS A 46 9.98 -2.04 3.35
CA CYS A 46 9.00 -1.59 4.33
C CYS A 46 8.99 -2.49 5.59
N VAL A 47 9.54 -1.99 6.69
CA VAL A 47 9.49 -2.66 8.00
C VAL A 47 8.13 -2.39 8.66
N VAL A 48 7.54 -3.41 9.29
CA VAL A 48 6.25 -3.26 10.01
C VAL A 48 6.41 -3.58 11.47
N THR A 49 5.95 -2.67 12.32
CA THR A 49 5.89 -2.87 13.77
C THR A 49 4.87 -1.93 14.39
N ASP A 50 4.11 -2.43 15.36
CA ASP A 50 3.20 -1.64 16.18
C ASP A 50 3.81 -1.27 17.54
N ASP A 51 4.97 -1.85 17.88
CA ASP A 51 5.72 -1.46 19.08
C ASP A 51 6.48 -0.15 18.83
N PRO A 52 6.27 0.91 19.64
CA PRO A 52 6.90 2.22 19.44
C PRO A 52 8.42 2.20 19.52
N VAL A 53 9.00 1.37 20.39
CA VAL A 53 10.47 1.29 20.58
C VAL A 53 11.11 0.61 19.38
N ALA A 54 10.53 -0.50 18.91
CA ALA A 54 10.95 -1.17 17.69
C ALA A 54 10.75 -0.28 16.45
N PHE A 55 9.70 0.53 16.42
CA PHE A 55 9.46 1.49 15.33
C PHE A 55 10.57 2.53 15.24
N ALA A 56 10.95 3.14 16.36
CA ALA A 56 12.04 4.11 16.42
C ALA A 56 13.38 3.49 15.97
N ARG A 57 13.70 2.29 16.47
CA ARG A 57 14.92 1.56 16.07
C ARG A 57 14.94 1.22 14.58
N ALA A 58 13.80 0.81 14.03
CA ALA A 58 13.68 0.51 12.60
C ALA A 58 13.85 1.77 11.74
N LEU A 59 13.35 2.93 12.20
CA LEU A 59 13.57 4.19 11.50
C LEU A 59 15.05 4.58 11.47
N GLU A 60 15.73 4.50 12.62
CA GLU A 60 17.17 4.77 12.71
C GLU A 60 17.98 3.84 11.80
N ALA A 61 17.66 2.54 11.83
CA ALA A 61 18.35 1.55 10.99
C ALA A 61 18.14 1.81 9.49
N ALA A 62 16.91 2.10 9.06
CA ALA A 62 16.62 2.42 7.67
C ALA A 62 17.24 3.76 7.24
N ALA A 63 17.37 4.73 8.14
CA ALA A 63 17.97 6.03 7.85
C ALA A 63 19.50 5.96 7.76
N ALA A 64 20.12 5.04 8.48
CA ALA A 64 21.55 4.76 8.41
C ALA A 64 21.96 4.11 7.08
N ASP A 65 21.05 3.39 6.42
CA ASP A 65 21.28 2.68 5.16
C ASP A 65 20.05 2.75 4.24
N ILE A 66 19.88 3.90 3.60
CA ILE A 66 18.74 4.20 2.72
C ILE A 66 18.87 3.36 1.44
N ARG A 67 17.91 2.45 1.26
CA ARG A 67 17.80 1.60 0.06
C ARG A 67 16.42 1.71 -0.55
N ASP A 68 16.34 2.49 -1.63
CA ASP A 68 15.17 2.51 -2.50
C ASP A 68 15.06 1.17 -3.24
N VAL A 69 13.84 0.77 -3.58
CA VAL A 69 13.54 -0.40 -4.42
C VAL A 69 12.76 0.04 -5.65
N ASP A 70 12.58 -0.86 -6.62
CA ASP A 70 11.72 -0.57 -7.77
C ASP A 70 10.22 -0.58 -7.35
N GLY A 71 9.63 0.60 -7.28
CA GLY A 71 8.20 0.79 -6.99
C GLY A 71 7.26 0.42 -8.15
N SER A 72 7.78 0.19 -9.36
CA SER A 72 6.97 -0.14 -10.55
C SER A 72 6.18 -1.44 -10.37
N ALA A 73 6.76 -2.41 -9.67
CA ALA A 73 6.10 -3.68 -9.35
C ALA A 73 4.87 -3.47 -8.45
N PHE A 74 4.99 -2.59 -7.44
CA PHE A 74 3.86 -2.23 -6.58
C PHE A 74 2.74 -1.57 -7.39
N ARG A 75 3.07 -0.53 -8.18
CA ARG A 75 2.09 0.14 -9.05
C ARG A 75 1.42 -0.84 -10.02
N GLY A 76 2.20 -1.71 -10.65
CA GLY A 76 1.71 -2.74 -11.56
C GLY A 76 0.70 -3.68 -10.90
N SER A 77 0.96 -4.12 -9.67
CA SER A 77 0.03 -4.95 -8.91
C SER A 77 -1.28 -4.22 -8.57
N GLN A 78 -1.22 -2.93 -8.21
CA GLN A 78 -2.39 -2.13 -7.87
C GLN A 78 -3.32 -1.95 -9.08
N VAL A 79 -2.76 -1.60 -10.25
CA VAL A 79 -3.53 -1.45 -11.50
C VAL A 79 -4.17 -2.78 -11.88
N LYS A 80 -3.41 -3.89 -11.82
CA LYS A 80 -3.94 -5.23 -12.14
C LYS A 80 -5.07 -5.65 -11.21
N ALA A 81 -4.95 -5.38 -9.91
CA ALA A 81 -6.00 -5.68 -8.93
C ALA A 81 -7.26 -4.84 -9.18
N LEU A 82 -7.09 -3.55 -9.48
CA LEU A 82 -8.20 -2.66 -9.83
C LEU A 82 -8.94 -3.13 -11.09
N ASP A 83 -8.21 -3.46 -12.16
CA ASP A 83 -8.80 -3.96 -13.41
C ASP A 83 -9.60 -5.25 -13.19
N ALA A 84 -9.07 -6.16 -12.38
CA ALA A 84 -9.75 -7.40 -12.02
C ALA A 84 -11.05 -7.13 -11.23
N ALA A 85 -11.02 -6.21 -10.27
CA ALA A 85 -12.19 -5.85 -9.47
C ALA A 85 -13.27 -5.15 -10.31
N ILE A 86 -12.88 -4.24 -11.22
CA ILE A 86 -13.80 -3.58 -12.15
C ILE A 86 -14.46 -4.61 -13.07
N ARG A 87 -13.67 -5.52 -13.67
CA ARG A 87 -14.18 -6.59 -14.52
C ARG A 87 -15.21 -7.45 -13.79
N LEU A 88 -14.88 -7.91 -12.58
CA LEU A 88 -15.79 -8.69 -11.74
C LEU A 88 -17.10 -7.94 -11.44
N GLY A 89 -17.00 -6.63 -11.13
CA GLY A 89 -18.17 -5.79 -10.92
C GLY A 89 -19.06 -5.69 -12.15
N LEU A 90 -18.47 -5.45 -13.32
CA LEU A 90 -19.20 -5.36 -14.59
C LEU A 90 -19.88 -6.68 -14.97
N GLU A 91 -19.20 -7.82 -14.78
CA GLU A 91 -19.77 -9.16 -15.02
C GLU A 91 -20.99 -9.41 -14.12
N LYS A 92 -20.96 -8.97 -12.86
CA LYS A 92 -22.10 -9.09 -11.94
C LYS A 92 -23.26 -8.15 -12.26
N LEU A 93 -23.00 -7.00 -12.89
CA LEU A 93 -24.03 -6.04 -13.29
C LEU A 93 -24.68 -6.38 -14.64
N ALA A 94 -24.02 -7.17 -15.50
CA ALA A 94 -24.52 -7.52 -16.82
C ALA A 94 -25.91 -8.21 -16.85
N PRO A 95 -26.27 -9.10 -15.89
CA PRO A 95 -27.60 -9.71 -15.83
C PRO A 95 -28.72 -8.70 -15.51
N LEU A 96 -28.47 -7.74 -14.61
CA LEU A 96 -29.46 -6.72 -14.21
C LEU A 96 -29.85 -5.80 -15.38
N ARG A 97 -28.94 -5.60 -16.33
CA ARG A 97 -29.22 -4.84 -17.55
C ARG A 97 -30.23 -5.55 -18.46
N GLN A 98 -30.28 -6.89 -18.48
CA GLN A 98 -31.23 -7.60 -19.33
C GLN A 98 -32.65 -7.56 -18.76
N GLU A 99 -32.81 -7.54 -17.43
CA GLU A 99 -34.11 -7.43 -16.77
C GLU A 99 -34.74 -6.03 -16.87
N ALA A 100 -33.94 -4.97 -16.93
CA ALA A 100 -34.44 -3.59 -17.05
C ALA A 100 -34.96 -3.22 -18.45
N PHE A 101 -34.67 -4.04 -19.46
CA PHE A 101 -35.09 -3.85 -20.86
C PHE A 101 -36.00 -4.97 -21.38
N ALA A 102 -36.48 -5.85 -20.49
CA ALA A 102 -37.50 -6.87 -20.77
C ALA A 102 -38.87 -6.43 -20.21
#